data_AF-A0A9D4E8Z0-F1
#
_entry.id   AF-A0A9D4E8Z0-F1
#
_cell.length_a   1.000
_cell.length_b   1.000
_cell.length_c   1.000
_cell.angle_alpha   90.00
_cell.angle_beta   90.00
_cell.angle_gamma   90.00
#
_symmetry.space_group_name_H-M   'P 1'
#
loop_
_entity.id
_entity.type
_entity.pdbx_description
1 polymer ?
#
loop_
_entity_poly.entity_id
_entity_poly.type
_entity_poly.pdbx_seq_one_letter_code
_entity_poly.pdbx_strand_id
1 'polypeptide(L)'
;MQGSPYQAIIATGATPVSVRIPSDTSNFCIAGICGLFNGQILIADNYNKSLKLLDLQNKAVVTFCDMPDHPRNMCLITPCQVAVAVQSGIQFVSVNSGQLVKGRRLQLPHNCRGVAHHQGDLYVTSGTALYKYTLTGTLVDKIYEDISISDAGNCHEHFCPKNYQSKVVLLHMLCYSNVMYMY
;
A
#
# COMPACT_ATOMS: atom_id res chain seq x y z
N MET A 1 -18.13 9.24 -29.80
CA MET A 1 -16.97 9.65 -28.97
C MET A 1 -17.48 9.88 -27.54
N GLN A 2 -17.34 8.88 -26.67
CA GLN A 2 -17.70 9.00 -25.25
C GLN A 2 -16.45 9.44 -24.48
N GLY A 3 -16.51 10.61 -23.85
CA GLY A 3 -15.44 11.14 -23.00
C GLY A 3 -15.37 10.38 -21.67
N SER A 4 -14.15 10.09 -21.22
CA SER A 4 -13.87 9.51 -19.91
C SER A 4 -14.30 10.49 -18.79
N PRO A 5 -15.06 10.07 -17.76
CA PRO A 5 -15.61 10.97 -16.74
C PRO A 5 -14.62 11.35 -15.62
N TYR A 6 -13.35 10.94 -15.70
CA TYR A 6 -12.39 11.22 -14.64
C TYR A 6 -11.68 12.56 -14.88
N GLN A 7 -12.31 13.66 -14.44
CA GLN A 7 -11.58 14.91 -14.21
C GLN A 7 -10.80 14.79 -12.90
N ALA A 8 -9.47 14.78 -12.99
CA ALA A 8 -8.63 14.95 -11.82
C ALA A 8 -8.85 16.35 -11.25
N ILE A 9 -9.47 16.45 -10.07
CA ILE A 9 -9.56 17.71 -9.34
C ILE A 9 -8.16 17.96 -8.75
N ILE A 10 -7.40 18.82 -9.41
CA ILE A 10 -6.14 19.33 -8.87
C ILE A 10 -6.52 20.44 -7.88
N ALA A 11 -6.42 20.15 -6.59
CA ALA A 11 -6.57 21.19 -5.57
C ALA A 11 -5.38 22.16 -5.68
N THR A 12 -5.61 23.31 -6.31
CA THR A 12 -4.63 24.40 -6.38
C THR A 12 -4.77 25.29 -5.12
N GLY A 13 -3.65 25.68 -4.52
CA GLY A 13 -3.62 26.57 -3.34
C GLY A 13 -3.33 25.91 -1.98
N ALA A 14 -3.14 24.59 -1.92
CA ALA A 14 -2.70 23.94 -0.69
C ALA A 14 -1.20 24.22 -0.43
N THR A 15 -0.87 24.66 0.78
CA THR A 15 0.54 24.76 1.21
C THR A 15 1.16 23.36 1.27
N PRO A 16 2.32 23.12 0.63
CA PRO A 16 2.99 21.82 0.68
C PRO A 16 3.28 21.37 2.12
N VAL A 17 3.10 20.07 2.39
CA VAL A 17 3.55 19.43 3.63
C VAL A 17 4.89 18.76 3.36
N SER A 18 5.92 19.08 4.15
CA SER A 18 7.18 18.35 4.08
C SER A 18 7.01 16.97 4.70
N VAL A 19 7.40 15.94 3.95
CA VAL A 19 7.44 14.55 4.43
C VAL A 19 8.85 14.12 4.82
N ARG A 20 9.81 15.06 4.83
CA ARG A 20 11.19 14.77 5.23
C ARG A 20 11.32 14.71 6.75
N ILE A 21 12.12 13.76 7.22
CA ILE A 21 12.55 13.65 8.61
C ILE A 21 14.08 13.79 8.70
N PRO A 22 14.65 14.15 9.87
CA PRO A 22 16.10 14.39 9.99
C PRO A 22 16.98 13.20 9.61
N SER A 23 16.47 11.97 9.72
CA SER A 23 17.20 10.74 9.38
C SER A 23 17.09 10.33 7.90
N ASP A 24 16.36 11.07 7.06
CA ASP A 24 16.27 10.76 5.63
C ASP A 24 17.61 11.01 4.94
N THR A 25 18.18 9.96 4.34
CA THR A 25 19.45 10.02 3.60
C THR A 25 19.26 10.06 2.09
N SER A 26 18.02 10.00 1.60
CA SER A 26 17.71 9.90 0.18
C SER A 26 16.55 10.82 -0.23
N ASN A 27 16.32 10.93 -1.54
CA ASN A 27 15.07 11.50 -2.03
C ASN A 27 13.91 10.61 -1.62
N PHE A 28 12.78 11.22 -1.30
CA PHE A 28 11.58 10.49 -0.92
C PHE A 28 10.94 9.86 -2.17
N CYS A 29 10.41 8.64 -2.01
CA CYS A 29 9.60 7.97 -3.02
C CYS A 29 8.35 7.41 -2.34
N ILE A 30 7.24 8.15 -2.42
CA ILE A 30 6.00 7.75 -1.75
C ILE A 30 5.31 6.66 -2.56
N ALA A 31 5.39 5.42 -2.09
CA ALA A 31 4.90 4.23 -2.79
C ALA A 31 3.55 3.72 -2.25
N GLY A 32 3.10 4.24 -1.11
CA GLY A 32 1.83 3.85 -0.49
C GLY A 32 1.34 4.92 0.46
N ILE A 33 0.02 5.06 0.55
CA ILE A 33 -0.68 6.01 1.40
C ILE A 33 -1.88 5.29 2.00
N CYS A 34 -2.16 5.53 3.29
CA CYS A 34 -3.35 5.02 3.96
C CYS A 34 -3.92 6.10 4.89
N GLY A 35 -5.19 6.45 4.66
CA GLY A 35 -5.94 7.31 5.57
C GLY A 35 -6.37 6.55 6.81
N LEU A 36 -6.21 7.16 7.98
CA LEU A 36 -6.60 6.59 9.27
C LEU A 36 -7.93 7.19 9.75
N PHE A 37 -8.63 6.49 10.64
CA PHE A 37 -9.93 6.93 11.17
C PHE A 37 -9.86 8.24 11.97
N ASN A 38 -8.68 8.59 12.49
CA ASN A 38 -8.46 9.85 13.20
C ASN A 38 -8.12 11.03 12.27
N GLY A 39 -8.22 10.84 10.95
CA GLY A 39 -7.93 11.87 9.95
C GLY A 39 -6.44 12.07 9.64
N GLN A 40 -5.55 11.34 10.30
CA GLN A 40 -4.13 11.31 9.96
C GLN A 40 -3.89 10.43 8.74
N ILE A 41 -2.72 10.60 8.12
CA ILE A 41 -2.31 9.83 6.96
C ILE A 41 -1.00 9.10 7.25
N LEU A 42 -0.96 7.81 6.98
CA LEU A 42 0.27 7.04 6.96
C LEU A 42 0.81 7.00 5.53
N ILE A 43 2.11 7.28 5.36
CA ILE A 43 2.79 7.19 4.07
C ILE A 43 3.97 6.21 4.14
N ALA A 44 4.22 5.52 3.03
CA ALA A 44 5.39 4.67 2.83
C ALA A 44 6.43 5.40 1.99
N ASP A 45 7.54 5.75 2.61
CA ASP A 45 8.70 6.28 1.91
C ASP A 45 9.65 5.14 1.54
N ASN A 46 9.55 4.72 0.28
CA ASN A 46 10.20 3.52 -0.23
C ASN A 46 11.72 3.62 -0.15
N TYR A 47 12.29 4.76 -0.57
CA TYR A 47 13.74 4.94 -0.64
C TYR A 47 14.37 5.17 0.72
N ASN A 48 13.66 5.84 1.64
CA ASN A 48 14.11 6.00 3.02
C ASN A 48 13.72 4.83 3.93
N LYS A 49 13.16 3.74 3.37
CA LYS A 49 12.74 2.52 4.10
C LYS A 49 11.95 2.83 5.37
N SER A 50 11.01 3.78 5.31
CA SER A 50 10.29 4.23 6.50
C SER A 50 8.80 4.40 6.26
N LEU A 51 8.03 4.25 7.32
CA LEU A 51 6.66 4.74 7.39
C LEU A 51 6.65 6.05 8.16
N LYS A 52 5.84 7.00 7.71
CA LYS A 52 5.70 8.30 8.35
C LYS A 52 4.23 8.60 8.58
N LEU A 53 3.89 8.99 9.81
CA LEU A 53 2.55 9.41 10.18
C LEU A 53 2.47 10.92 10.00
N LEU A 54 1.58 11.37 9.13
CA LEU A 54 1.33 12.77 8.84
C LEU A 54 0.08 13.24 9.54
N ASP A 55 0.19 14.42 10.16
CA ASP A 55 -0.94 15.22 10.57
C ASP A 55 -1.14 16.33 9.54
N LEU A 56 -2.23 16.24 8.77
CA LEU A 56 -2.54 17.23 7.74
C LEU A 56 -3.05 18.56 8.33
N GLN A 57 -3.60 18.57 9.54
CA GLN A 57 -4.03 19.80 10.21
C GLN A 57 -2.81 20.61 10.63
N ASN A 58 -1.85 19.95 11.27
CA ASN A 58 -0.59 20.55 11.72
C ASN A 58 0.50 20.61 10.63
N LYS A 59 0.22 20.04 9.45
CA LYS A 59 1.13 20.01 8.29
C LYS A 59 2.52 19.47 8.63
N ALA A 60 2.57 18.40 9.42
CA ALA A 60 3.81 17.87 9.97
C ALA A 60 3.84 16.34 9.99
N VAL A 61 5.07 15.80 9.97
CA VAL A 61 5.32 14.40 10.35
C VAL A 61 5.26 14.30 11.87
N VAL A 62 4.32 13.52 12.40
CA VAL A 62 4.12 13.30 13.84
C VAL A 62 5.12 12.29 14.39
N THR A 63 5.30 11.20 13.66
CA THR A 63 6.21 10.11 14.02
C THR A 63 6.59 9.32 12.77
N PHE A 64 7.58 8.46 12.91
CA PHE A 64 8.02 7.55 11.87
C PHE A 64 8.50 6.23 12.48
N CYS A 65 8.57 5.19 11.65
CA CYS A 65 9.25 3.96 12.01
C CYS A 65 9.99 3.37 10.81
N ASP A 66 11.19 2.83 11.06
CA ASP A 66 11.98 2.16 10.03
C ASP A 66 11.36 0.81 9.68
N MET A 67 11.32 0.51 8.40
CA MET A 67 10.80 -0.73 7.84
C MET A 67 11.94 -1.71 7.57
N PRO A 68 11.70 -3.02 7.71
CA PRO A 68 12.73 -4.02 7.48
C PRO A 68 13.17 -4.13 6.01
N ASP A 69 12.44 -3.51 5.09
CA ASP A 69 12.69 -3.47 3.66
C ASP A 69 11.97 -2.25 3.05
N HIS A 70 12.10 -2.04 1.75
CA HIS A 70 11.46 -0.96 0.99
C HIS A 70 9.92 -1.07 1.06
N PRO A 71 9.22 -0.21 1.83
CA PRO A 71 7.77 -0.26 1.92
C PRO A 71 7.15 0.20 0.59
N ARG A 72 6.11 -0.49 0.16
CA ARG A 72 5.39 -0.23 -1.10
C ARG A 72 3.97 0.22 -0.75
N ASN A 73 2.97 -0.57 -1.15
CA ASN A 73 1.58 -0.33 -0.82
C ASN A 73 1.27 -0.72 0.64
N MET A 74 0.13 -0.27 1.16
CA MET A 74 -0.37 -0.63 2.47
C MET A 74 -1.90 -0.56 2.50
N CYS A 75 -2.51 -1.29 3.43
CA CYS A 75 -3.95 -1.23 3.65
C CYS A 75 -4.28 -1.32 5.15
N LEU A 76 -5.42 -0.75 5.51
CA LEU A 76 -5.93 -0.81 6.87
C LEU A 76 -6.58 -2.18 7.12
N ILE A 77 -6.22 -2.82 8.23
CA ILE A 77 -6.80 -4.11 8.66
C ILE A 77 -7.85 -3.88 9.74
N THR A 78 -7.49 -3.07 10.74
CA THR A 78 -8.37 -2.62 11.82
C THR A 78 -8.16 -1.11 12.03
N PRO A 79 -9.00 -0.42 12.82
CA PRO A 79 -8.83 1.02 13.01
C PRO A 79 -7.45 1.48 13.50
N CYS A 80 -6.68 0.59 14.13
CA CYS A 80 -5.35 0.87 14.67
C CYS A 80 -4.26 -0.01 14.07
N GLN A 81 -4.51 -0.77 12.99
CA GLN A 81 -3.52 -1.68 12.41
C GLN A 81 -3.52 -1.64 10.90
N VAL A 82 -2.32 -1.54 10.33
CA VAL A 82 -2.05 -1.47 8.89
C VAL A 82 -1.17 -2.65 8.49
N ALA A 83 -1.49 -3.28 7.36
CA ALA A 83 -0.60 -4.19 6.67
C ALA A 83 0.19 -3.42 5.62
N VAL A 84 1.51 -3.56 5.64
CA VAL A 84 2.41 -2.88 4.70
C VAL A 84 3.13 -3.91 3.84
N ALA A 85 2.96 -3.80 2.54
CA ALA A 85 3.71 -4.58 1.57
C ALA A 85 5.18 -4.15 1.60
N VAL A 86 6.05 -5.14 1.79
CA VAL A 86 7.51 -5.03 1.70
C VAL A 86 7.98 -6.10 0.73
N GLN A 87 9.17 -5.98 0.12
CA GLN A 87 9.56 -6.86 -0.99
C GLN A 87 9.36 -8.36 -0.70
N SER A 88 9.76 -8.83 0.48
CA SER A 88 9.68 -10.24 0.89
C SER A 88 8.46 -10.62 1.74
N GLY A 89 7.41 -9.78 1.77
CA GLY A 89 6.15 -10.12 2.40
C GLY A 89 5.39 -8.93 2.99
N ILE A 90 4.84 -9.10 4.20
CA ILE A 90 3.94 -8.11 4.81
C ILE A 90 4.42 -7.79 6.23
N GLN A 91 4.61 -6.51 6.51
CA GLN A 91 4.88 -6.01 7.86
C GLN A 91 3.59 -5.43 8.44
N PHE A 92 3.17 -5.92 9.59
CA PHE A 92 2.03 -5.34 10.32
C PHE A 92 2.53 -4.20 11.19
N VAL A 93 1.84 -3.07 11.18
CA VAL A 93 2.19 -1.89 11.98
C VAL A 93 0.94 -1.42 12.70
N SER A 94 1.05 -1.24 14.01
CA SER A 94 -0.01 -0.66 14.82
C SER A 94 0.20 0.85 14.95
N VAL A 95 -0.89 1.60 14.88
CA VAL A 95 -0.91 3.06 15.09
C VAL A 95 -1.58 3.32 16.43
N ASN A 96 -0.79 3.61 17.45
CA ASN A 96 -1.25 3.74 18.83
C ASN A 96 -0.87 5.12 19.36
N SER A 97 -1.87 5.96 19.67
CA SER A 97 -1.67 7.26 20.33
C SER A 97 -0.55 8.12 19.72
N GLY A 98 -0.49 8.21 18.38
CA GLY A 98 0.53 8.99 17.68
C GLY A 98 1.89 8.31 17.53
N GLN A 99 2.00 7.02 17.86
CA GLN A 99 3.19 6.20 17.65
C GLN A 99 2.94 5.10 16.62
N LEU A 100 4.01 4.72 15.91
CA LEU A 100 4.03 3.58 15.00
C LEU A 100 4.80 2.43 15.63
N VAL A 101 4.13 1.29 15.83
CA VAL A 101 4.72 0.11 16.46
C VAL A 101 4.73 -1.04 15.46
N LYS A 102 5.93 -1.48 15.06
CA LYS A 102 6.09 -2.68 14.23
C LYS A 102 5.60 -3.91 15.01
N GLY A 103 4.66 -4.63 14.41
CA GLY A 103 4.20 -5.93 14.89
C GLY A 103 4.89 -7.08 14.18
N ARG A 104 4.18 -8.20 14.09
CA ARG A 104 4.65 -9.40 13.38
C ARG A 104 4.85 -9.14 11.88
N ARG A 105 5.67 -10.00 11.27
CA ARG A 105 5.92 -10.03 9.83
C ARG A 105 5.46 -11.36 9.26
N LEU A 106 4.85 -11.33 8.08
CA LEU A 106 4.63 -12.50 7.25
C LEU A 106 5.70 -12.53 6.18
N GLN A 107 6.53 -13.57 6.16
CA GLN A 107 7.35 -13.88 5.00
C GLN A 107 6.50 -14.61 3.97
N LEU A 108 6.55 -14.14 2.73
CA LEU A 108 5.87 -14.78 1.62
C LEU A 108 6.91 -15.43 0.70
N PRO A 109 6.58 -16.55 0.03
CA PRO A 109 7.50 -17.24 -0.87
C PRO A 109 7.69 -16.53 -2.22
N HIS A 110 7.09 -15.35 -2.40
CA HIS A 110 7.13 -14.54 -3.61
C HIS A 110 7.28 -13.06 -3.26
N ASN A 111 7.61 -12.25 -4.26
CA ASN A 111 7.65 -10.80 -4.08
C ASN A 111 6.26 -10.26 -3.73
N CYS A 112 6.19 -9.32 -2.79
CA CYS A 112 4.98 -8.58 -2.47
C CYS A 112 5.08 -7.16 -3.03
N ARG A 113 4.14 -6.80 -3.91
CA ARG A 113 4.04 -5.49 -4.58
C ARG A 113 2.92 -4.66 -3.98
N GLY A 114 1.77 -5.28 -3.75
CA GLY A 114 0.60 -4.67 -3.16
C GLY A 114 -0.06 -5.58 -2.13
N VAL A 115 -0.80 -4.97 -1.22
CA VAL A 115 -1.62 -5.66 -0.23
C VAL A 115 -2.95 -4.92 -0.09
N ALA A 116 -4.05 -5.68 -0.06
CA ALA A 116 -5.37 -5.22 0.32
C ALA A 116 -5.96 -6.16 1.35
N HIS A 117 -6.92 -5.66 2.13
CA HIS A 117 -7.61 -6.43 3.15
C HIS A 117 -9.11 -6.39 2.88
N HIS A 118 -9.76 -7.56 2.91
CA HIS A 118 -11.21 -7.67 2.77
C HIS A 118 -11.73 -8.88 3.54
N GLN A 119 -12.72 -8.67 4.40
CA GLN A 119 -13.42 -9.71 5.16
C GLN A 119 -12.50 -10.69 5.92
N GLY A 120 -11.39 -10.20 6.49
CA GLY A 120 -10.45 -11.01 7.26
C GLY A 120 -9.38 -11.73 6.44
N ASP A 121 -9.38 -11.53 5.11
CA ASP A 121 -8.38 -12.04 4.20
C ASP A 121 -7.49 -10.92 3.64
N LEU A 122 -6.26 -11.30 3.29
CA LEU A 122 -5.28 -10.46 2.63
C LEU A 122 -5.19 -10.86 1.15
N TYR A 123 -5.30 -9.86 0.27
CA TYR A 123 -5.11 -10.00 -1.16
C TYR A 123 -3.77 -9.38 -1.52
N VAL A 124 -2.87 -10.19 -2.05
CA VAL A 124 -1.46 -9.83 -2.22
C VAL A 124 -1.09 -9.97 -3.68
N THR A 125 -0.53 -8.93 -4.27
CA THR A 125 -0.01 -8.98 -5.64
C THR A 125 1.49 -9.19 -5.65
N SER A 126 1.96 -10.01 -6.60
CA SER A 126 3.35 -10.04 -7.06
C SER A 126 3.48 -9.33 -8.40
N GLY A 127 4.62 -9.48 -9.09
CA GLY A 127 4.76 -9.00 -10.48
C GLY A 127 3.88 -9.75 -11.46
N THR A 128 3.47 -10.98 -11.15
CA THR A 128 2.80 -11.89 -12.09
C THR A 128 1.52 -12.50 -11.56
N ALA A 129 1.21 -12.40 -10.26
CA ALA A 129 0.10 -13.15 -9.68
C ALA A 129 -0.65 -12.37 -8.59
N LEU A 130 -1.89 -12.78 -8.36
CA LEU A 130 -2.73 -12.35 -7.24
C LEU A 130 -2.99 -13.55 -6.33
N TYR A 131 -2.65 -13.37 -5.07
CA TYR A 131 -2.78 -14.38 -4.04
C TYR A 131 -3.78 -13.94 -2.98
N LYS A 132 -4.44 -14.92 -2.38
CA LYS A 132 -5.29 -14.75 -1.21
C LYS A 132 -4.64 -15.46 -0.02
N TYR A 133 -4.43 -14.73 1.06
CA TYR A 133 -3.86 -15.23 2.30
C TYR A 133 -4.82 -14.96 3.45
N THR A 134 -4.78 -15.82 4.48
CA THR A 134 -5.35 -15.46 5.79
C THR A 134 -4.51 -14.36 6.44
N LEU A 135 -5.08 -13.64 7.42
CA LEU A 135 -4.28 -12.70 8.23
C LEU A 135 -3.09 -13.34 8.93
N THR A 136 -3.15 -14.64 9.25
CA THR A 136 -2.04 -15.40 9.86
C THR A 136 -0.97 -15.83 8.86
N GLY A 137 -1.18 -15.61 7.57
CA GLY A 137 -0.20 -15.87 6.50
C GLY A 137 -0.33 -17.24 5.84
N THR A 138 -1.43 -17.96 6.06
CA THR A 138 -1.71 -19.20 5.32
C THR A 138 -2.19 -18.84 3.93
N LEU A 139 -1.55 -19.39 2.89
CA LEU A 139 -2.04 -19.26 1.52
C LEU A 139 -3.38 -19.98 1.40
N VAL A 140 -4.42 -19.23 1.02
CA VAL A 140 -5.76 -19.76 0.78
C VAL A 140 -5.92 -20.13 -0.69
N ASP A 141 -5.51 -19.22 -1.58
CA ASP A 141 -5.68 -19.41 -3.02
C ASP A 141 -4.69 -18.57 -3.85
N LYS A 142 -4.37 -19.03 -5.06
CA LYS A 142 -3.72 -18.23 -6.10
C LYS A 142 -4.79 -17.88 -7.14
N ILE A 143 -5.44 -16.74 -6.93
CA ILE A 143 -6.61 -16.30 -7.71
C ILE A 143 -6.25 -16.07 -9.19
N TYR A 144 -5.04 -15.60 -9.46
CA TYR A 144 -4.58 -15.30 -10.81
C TYR A 144 -3.06 -15.45 -10.93
N GLU A 145 -2.59 -15.88 -12.10
CA GLU A 145 -1.18 -15.91 -12.49
C GLU A 145 -1.01 -15.65 -13.98
N ASP A 146 -0.16 -14.69 -14.32
CA ASP A 146 0.36 -14.46 -15.66
C ASP A 146 1.65 -15.28 -15.83
N ILE A 147 1.54 -16.37 -16.57
CA ILE A 147 2.67 -17.27 -16.88
C ILE A 147 3.49 -16.80 -18.07
N SER A 148 3.07 -15.73 -18.75
CA SER A 148 3.77 -15.22 -19.95
C SER A 148 4.96 -14.33 -19.61
N ILE A 149 5.10 -13.94 -18.35
CA ILE A 149 6.14 -13.04 -17.85
C ILE A 149 6.88 -13.72 -16.69
N SER A 150 8.20 -13.58 -16.63
CA SER A 150 8.96 -13.92 -15.43
C SER A 150 8.93 -12.74 -14.45
N ASP A 151 8.84 -13.00 -13.14
CA ASP A 151 8.86 -11.97 -12.09
C ASP A 151 10.28 -11.37 -11.97
N ALA A 152 10.69 -10.63 -12.99
CA ALA A 152 12.01 -10.04 -13.15
C ALA A 152 12.10 -8.74 -12.36
N GLY A 153 11.87 -8.78 -11.05
CA GLY A 153 12.41 -7.84 -10.04
C GLY A 153 12.07 -6.34 -10.13
N ASN A 154 11.59 -5.81 -11.25
CA ASN A 154 11.55 -4.37 -11.50
C ASN A 154 10.44 -3.66 -10.73
N CYS A 155 10.81 -2.55 -10.12
CA CYS A 155 10.01 -1.79 -9.14
C CYS A 155 8.91 -0.92 -9.74
N HIS A 156 8.73 -0.91 -11.06
CA HIS A 156 7.97 0.13 -11.76
C HIS A 156 6.78 -0.36 -12.60
N GLU A 157 6.50 -1.67 -12.62
CA GLU A 157 5.44 -2.18 -13.48
C GLU A 157 4.09 -2.09 -12.78
N HIS A 158 3.31 -1.12 -13.27
CA HIS A 158 1.90 -0.96 -12.97
C HIS A 158 1.16 -2.19 -13.50
N PHE A 159 0.65 -3.02 -12.60
CA PHE A 159 -0.24 -4.12 -13.00
C PHE A 159 -1.57 -3.51 -13.46
N CYS A 160 -1.66 -3.20 -14.75
CA CYS A 160 -2.87 -2.75 -15.42
C CYS A 160 -3.14 -3.73 -16.57
N PRO A 161 -3.84 -4.85 -16.33
CA PRO A 161 -4.08 -5.85 -17.36
C PRO A 161 -4.91 -5.22 -18.48
N LYS A 162 -4.30 -5.06 -19.66
CA LYS A 162 -4.88 -4.32 -20.79
C LYS A 162 -6.09 -4.98 -21.44
N ASN A 163 -6.43 -6.23 -21.09
CA ASN A 163 -7.46 -7.01 -21.77
C ASN A 163 -8.33 -7.84 -20.82
N TYR A 164 -8.88 -7.23 -19.77
CA TYR A 164 -9.99 -7.84 -19.03
C TYR A 164 -11.24 -6.96 -19.14
N GLN A 165 -12.07 -7.28 -20.13
CA GLN A 165 -13.47 -6.90 -20.08
C GLN A 165 -14.12 -7.74 -18.98
N SER A 166 -14.48 -7.08 -17.89
CA SER A 166 -15.26 -7.61 -16.76
C SER A 166 -14.47 -8.50 -15.78
N LYS A 167 -13.96 -7.90 -14.70
CA LYS A 167 -14.12 -8.34 -13.28
C LYS A 167 -12.94 -8.16 -12.32
N VAL A 168 -11.71 -7.87 -12.74
CA VAL A 168 -10.63 -7.57 -11.77
C VAL A 168 -9.72 -6.47 -12.29
N VAL A 169 -10.13 -5.23 -12.08
CA VAL A 169 -9.23 -4.07 -12.10
C VAL A 169 -9.56 -3.32 -10.83
N LEU A 170 -8.60 -3.19 -9.90
CA LEU A 170 -8.36 -1.95 -9.12
C LEU A 170 -7.52 -2.10 -7.82
N LEU A 171 -6.54 -3.01 -7.69
CA LEU A 171 -5.72 -2.99 -6.45
C LEU A 171 -4.88 -1.69 -6.28
N HIS A 172 -4.67 -0.93 -7.36
CA HIS A 172 -3.88 0.31 -7.33
C HIS A 172 -4.71 1.60 -7.17
N MET A 173 -6.02 1.58 -7.44
CA MET A 173 -6.90 2.77 -7.29
C MET A 173 -7.85 2.67 -6.07
N LEU A 174 -7.94 1.54 -5.38
CA LEU A 174 -8.85 1.39 -4.21
C LEU A 174 -8.27 1.89 -2.88
N CYS A 175 -6.98 2.23 -2.78
CA CYS A 175 -6.50 2.92 -1.58
C CYS A 175 -7.01 4.38 -1.48
N TYR A 176 -7.64 4.92 -2.54
CA TYR A 176 -8.29 6.24 -2.50
C TYR A 176 -9.80 6.18 -2.24
N SER A 177 -10.44 5.01 -2.26
CA SER A 177 -11.87 4.88 -2.01
C SER A 177 -12.17 3.57 -1.27
N ASN A 178 -12.79 3.66 -0.10
CA ASN A 178 -13.09 2.57 0.83
C ASN A 178 -14.06 1.48 0.30
N VAL A 179 -14.03 1.11 -0.99
CA VAL A 179 -14.95 0.11 -1.54
C VAL A 179 -14.29 -0.78 -2.58
N MET A 180 -13.82 -1.95 -2.15
CA MET A 180 -13.58 -3.07 -3.06
C MET A 180 -14.93 -3.70 -3.41
N TYR A 181 -15.44 -3.43 -4.61
CA TYR A 181 -16.56 -4.18 -5.17
C TYR A 181 -16.02 -5.46 -5.80
N MET A 182 -16.18 -6.59 -5.11
CA MET A 182 -16.11 -7.91 -5.73
C MET A 182 -17.51 -8.28 -6.21
N TYR A 183 -17.68 -8.50 -7.51
CA TYR A 183 -18.94 -8.98 -8.12
C TYR A 183 -18.81 -10.43 -8.57
#